data_AF-R5LAD0-F1
#
_entry.id   AF-R5LAD0-F1
#
_cell.length_a   1.000
_cell.length_b   1.000
_cell.length_c   1.000
_cell.angle_alpha   90.00
_cell.angle_beta   90.00
_cell.angle_gamma   90.00
#
_symmetry.space_group_name_H-M   'P 1'
#
loop_
_entity.id
_entity.type
_entity.pdbx_description
1 polymer ?
#
loop_
_entity_poly.entity_id
_entity_poly.type
_entity_poly.pdbx_seq_one_letter_code
_entity_poly.pdbx_strand_id
1 'polypeptide(L)'
;MKLTAAYILRLLKSPALYIGVAGCALIALWGIISEGNFTSAEAFVQYIRFAGTAQLFSDMMDFGTYRKLILIAACMPFTAAFCTEFKSGLSKQIILRSSQKNYILTHAVLNFLCTFFVSFLGIVLCVLALSLFFPLIGSLHNEYSDTFGRLLNNENTAWPFILLKSLFFSVSLGAWSVSGAAISALFPDPFIAVCTPLIMSYIIELVTIEAEFLPDLWNLSRGYVSTADGIFFSSLEILLVFLVLAFLFGTAFYYIAKRRLDE
;
A
#
# COMPACT_ATOMS: atom_id res chain seq x y z
N MET A 1 -15.68 5.71 -19.65
CA MET A 1 -14.32 5.70 -20.23
C MET A 1 -13.71 7.09 -20.43
N LYS A 2 -14.41 8.09 -21.00
CA LYS A 2 -13.82 9.45 -21.14
C LYS A 2 -13.48 10.13 -19.80
N LEU A 3 -14.30 9.90 -18.76
CA LEU A 3 -14.07 10.46 -17.42
C LEU A 3 -12.83 9.85 -16.74
N THR A 4 -12.73 8.52 -16.71
CA THR A 4 -11.61 7.80 -16.09
C THR A 4 -10.27 8.18 -16.73
N ALA A 5 -10.21 8.27 -18.06
CA ALA A 5 -9.01 8.70 -18.78
C ALA A 5 -8.59 10.15 -18.45
N ALA A 6 -9.55 11.06 -18.30
CA ALA A 6 -9.27 12.45 -17.92
C ALA A 6 -8.69 12.53 -16.49
N TYR A 7 -9.22 11.75 -15.55
CA TYR A 7 -8.66 11.67 -14.20
C TYR A 7 -7.25 11.09 -14.17
N ILE A 8 -6.98 10.03 -14.93
CA ILE A 8 -5.63 9.44 -15.04
C ILE A 8 -4.65 10.49 -15.57
N LEU A 9 -5.00 11.23 -16.62
CA LEU A 9 -4.13 12.27 -17.18
C LEU A 9 -3.89 13.41 -16.17
N ARG A 10 -4.93 13.84 -15.44
CA ARG A 10 -4.81 14.84 -14.38
C ARG A 10 -3.90 14.35 -13.25
N LEU A 11 -4.01 13.07 -12.89
CA LEU A 11 -3.22 12.45 -11.84
C LEU A 11 -1.74 12.35 -12.22
N LEU A 12 -1.44 11.91 -13.45
CA LEU A 12 -0.06 11.80 -13.96
C LEU A 12 0.64 13.17 -14.08
N LYS A 13 -0.11 14.25 -14.28
CA LYS A 13 0.41 15.63 -14.27
C LYS A 13 0.49 16.23 -12.87
N SER A 14 -0.12 15.60 -11.87
CA SER A 14 -0.19 16.15 -10.51
C SER A 14 1.14 15.95 -9.77
N PRO A 15 1.70 17.02 -9.17
CA PRO A 15 2.92 16.88 -8.35
C PRO A 15 2.69 15.98 -7.13
N ALA A 16 1.45 15.87 -6.64
CA ALA A 16 1.12 15.05 -5.47
C ALA A 16 1.42 13.56 -5.67
N LEU A 17 1.31 13.04 -6.90
CA LEU A 17 1.63 11.64 -7.19
C LEU A 17 3.14 11.39 -7.02
N TYR A 18 3.98 12.26 -7.58
CA TYR A 18 5.44 12.14 -7.47
C TYR A 18 5.92 12.34 -6.04
N ILE A 19 5.30 13.27 -5.29
CA ILE A 19 5.58 13.46 -3.86
C ILE A 19 5.20 12.21 -3.07
N GLY A 20 4.06 11.58 -3.38
CA GLY A 20 3.66 10.32 -2.75
C GLY A 20 4.65 9.18 -2.99
N VAL A 21 5.11 9.02 -4.25
CA VAL A 21 6.09 7.99 -4.62
C VAL A 21 7.44 8.24 -3.92
N ALA A 22 7.94 9.48 -3.98
CA ALA A 22 9.17 9.87 -3.31
C ALA A 22 9.06 9.71 -1.78
N GLY A 23 7.92 10.06 -1.20
CA GLY A 23 7.63 9.87 0.23
C GLY A 23 7.67 8.40 0.63
N CYS A 24 7.04 7.51 -0.14
CA CYS A 24 7.10 6.06 0.11
C CYS A 24 8.54 5.54 0.02
N ALA A 25 9.32 5.98 -0.96
CA ALA A 25 10.71 5.58 -1.13
C ALA A 25 11.61 6.06 0.03
N LEU A 26 11.43 7.31 0.49
CA LEU A 26 12.18 7.86 1.61
C LEU A 26 11.84 7.18 2.93
N ILE A 27 10.57 6.86 3.18
CA ILE A 27 10.15 6.13 4.38
C ILE A 27 10.70 4.70 4.37
N ALA A 28 10.69 4.03 3.22
CA ALA A 28 11.29 2.70 3.08
C ALA A 28 12.81 2.74 3.35
N LEU A 29 13.51 3.73 2.78
CA LEU A 29 14.94 3.95 3.03
C LEU A 29 15.22 4.24 4.50
N TRP A 30 14.38 5.04 5.17
CA TRP A 30 14.50 5.27 6.60
C TRP A 30 14.30 3.97 7.39
N GLY A 31 13.29 3.15 7.05
CA GLY A 31 13.09 1.84 7.67
C GLY A 31 14.37 0.99 7.63
N ILE A 32 15.01 0.90 6.46
CA ILE A 32 16.26 0.16 6.26
C ILE A 32 17.43 0.73 7.08
N ILE A 33 17.56 2.05 7.19
CA ILE A 33 18.63 2.67 7.99
C ILE A 33 18.41 2.48 9.49
N SER A 34 17.15 2.56 9.93
CA SER A 34 16.80 2.57 11.35
C SER A 34 17.09 1.25 12.06
N GLU A 35 17.07 0.14 11.33
CA GLU A 35 17.15 -1.19 11.88
C GLU A 35 18.47 -1.47 12.60
N GLY A 36 19.59 -1.03 12.04
CA GLY A 36 20.90 -1.33 12.63
C GLY A 36 21.49 -0.24 13.52
N ASN A 37 20.70 0.76 13.91
CA ASN A 37 21.05 1.80 14.90
C ASN A 37 22.50 2.30 14.77
N PHE A 38 22.90 2.64 13.53
CA PHE A 38 24.30 2.86 13.18
C PHE A 38 24.83 4.18 13.72
N THR A 39 26.01 4.13 14.34
CA THR A 39 26.73 5.31 14.83
C THR A 39 27.63 5.96 13.76
N SER A 40 27.89 5.28 12.63
CA SER A 40 28.71 5.77 11.51
C SER A 40 28.23 5.27 10.15
N ALA A 41 28.50 6.03 9.09
CA ALA A 41 28.13 5.67 7.71
C ALA A 41 28.88 4.43 7.18
N GLU A 42 30.10 4.20 7.64
CA GLU A 42 30.90 3.03 7.26
C GLU A 42 30.31 1.74 7.84
N ALA A 43 29.84 1.78 9.10
CA ALA A 43 29.17 0.65 9.74
C ALA A 43 27.88 0.28 8.99
N PHE A 44 27.12 1.28 8.53
CA PHE A 44 25.93 1.06 7.71
C PHE A 44 26.26 0.37 6.37
N VAL A 45 27.27 0.87 5.66
CA VAL A 45 27.71 0.28 4.38
C VAL A 45 28.17 -1.16 4.55
N GLN A 46 28.90 -1.47 5.61
CA GLN A 46 29.36 -2.82 5.89
C GLN A 46 28.19 -3.73 6.26
N TYR A 47 27.22 -3.25 7.03
CA TYR A 47 26.04 -4.02 7.40
C TYR A 47 25.15 -4.35 6.19
N ILE A 48 24.87 -3.38 5.31
CA ILE A 48 24.09 -3.65 4.10
C ILE A 48 24.78 -4.68 3.21
N ARG A 49 26.10 -4.60 3.07
CA ARG A 49 26.87 -5.59 2.30
C ARG A 49 26.81 -6.99 2.94
N PHE A 50 26.72 -7.05 4.26
CA PHE A 50 26.70 -8.30 5.01
C PHE A 50 25.31 -8.96 5.06
N ALA A 51 24.24 -8.19 5.29
CA ALA A 51 22.85 -8.67 5.33
C ALA A 51 22.23 -8.81 3.94
N GLY A 52 22.56 -7.93 3.00
CA GLY A 52 21.96 -7.87 1.68
C GLY A 52 20.65 -7.08 1.66
N THR A 53 20.39 -6.43 0.53
CA THR A 53 19.25 -5.50 0.39
C THR A 53 17.88 -6.19 0.56
N ALA A 54 17.76 -7.46 0.15
CA ALA A 54 16.49 -8.18 0.20
C ALA A 54 16.08 -8.59 1.63
N GLN A 55 17.05 -8.88 2.49
CA GLN A 55 16.82 -9.18 3.89
C GLN A 55 16.35 -7.94 4.66
N LEU A 56 17.09 -6.82 4.51
CA LEU A 56 16.71 -5.54 5.12
C LEU A 56 15.33 -5.03 4.68
N PHE A 57 14.95 -5.33 3.44
CA PHE A 57 13.59 -5.07 2.98
C PHE A 57 12.55 -5.91 3.72
N SER A 58 12.82 -7.20 3.94
CA SER A 58 11.94 -8.08 4.72
C SER A 58 11.81 -7.59 6.16
N ASP A 59 12.92 -7.24 6.79
CA ASP A 59 12.96 -6.79 8.18
C ASP A 59 12.27 -5.42 8.34
N MET A 60 12.46 -4.49 7.39
CA MET A 60 11.71 -3.24 7.30
C MET A 60 10.19 -3.47 7.23
N MET A 61 9.73 -4.51 6.52
CA MET A 61 8.32 -4.88 6.47
C MET A 61 7.82 -5.53 7.78
N ASP A 62 8.69 -6.07 8.62
CA ASP A 62 8.30 -6.58 9.93
C ASP A 62 8.05 -5.46 10.94
N PHE A 63 8.72 -4.32 10.78
CA PHE A 63 8.46 -3.14 11.61
C PHE A 63 7.17 -2.42 11.22
N GLY A 64 6.20 -2.52 12.14
CA GLY A 64 4.85 -1.99 11.91
C GLY A 64 4.75 -0.49 11.67
N THR A 65 5.59 0.32 12.31
CA THR A 65 5.56 1.78 12.23
C THR A 65 5.79 2.28 10.80
N TYR A 66 6.79 1.75 10.10
CA TYR A 66 7.12 2.19 8.74
C TYR A 66 6.02 1.86 7.74
N ARG A 67 5.39 0.68 7.88
CA ARG A 67 4.26 0.28 7.03
C ARG A 67 3.08 1.24 7.15
N LYS A 68 2.77 1.66 8.37
CA LYS A 68 1.72 2.63 8.67
C LYS A 68 2.06 4.03 8.14
N LEU A 69 3.33 4.44 8.18
CA LEU A 69 3.76 5.71 7.58
C LEU A 69 3.68 5.67 6.04
N ILE A 70 4.06 4.56 5.41
CA ILE A 70 3.92 4.37 3.96
C ILE A 70 2.45 4.46 3.54
N LEU A 71 1.53 3.91 4.35
CA LEU A 71 0.09 4.04 4.08
C LEU A 71 -0.35 5.51 3.97
N ILE A 72 0.09 6.38 4.89
CA ILE A 72 -0.25 7.81 4.86
C ILE A 72 0.29 8.45 3.57
N ALA A 73 1.58 8.22 3.26
CA ALA A 73 2.22 8.75 2.04
C ALA A 73 1.52 8.27 0.75
N ALA A 74 1.11 7.00 0.70
CA ALA A 74 0.43 6.42 -0.46
C ALA A 74 -1.02 6.91 -0.62
N CYS A 75 -1.68 7.36 0.45
CA CYS A 75 -3.06 7.88 0.40
C CYS A 75 -3.14 9.37 -0.01
N MET A 76 -2.09 10.16 0.24
CA MET A 76 -2.07 11.60 -0.07
C MET A 76 -2.52 11.99 -1.49
N PRO A 77 -2.11 11.32 -2.58
CA PRO A 77 -2.34 11.84 -3.92
C PRO A 77 -3.80 11.83 -4.39
N PHE A 78 -4.63 10.91 -3.90
CA PHE A 78 -5.99 10.74 -4.44
C PHE A 78 -7.10 10.50 -3.42
N THR A 79 -6.81 10.08 -2.19
CA THR A 79 -7.86 9.75 -1.21
C THR A 79 -8.71 10.98 -0.84
N ALA A 80 -8.14 12.18 -0.84
CA ALA A 80 -8.85 13.44 -0.61
C ALA A 80 -9.55 14.02 -1.84
N ALA A 81 -9.40 13.43 -3.03
CA ALA A 81 -9.93 13.99 -4.28
C ALA A 81 -11.46 14.14 -4.26
N PHE A 82 -12.16 13.15 -3.69
CA PHE A 82 -13.62 13.21 -3.55
C PHE A 82 -14.07 14.38 -2.66
N CYS A 83 -13.49 14.53 -1.46
CA CYS A 83 -13.78 15.62 -0.53
C CYS A 83 -13.57 17.00 -1.16
N THR A 84 -12.43 17.18 -1.84
CA THR A 84 -12.07 18.49 -2.42
C THR A 84 -13.00 18.87 -3.56
N GLU A 85 -13.40 17.90 -4.40
CA GLU A 85 -14.36 18.11 -5.48
C GLU A 85 -15.78 18.34 -4.98
N PHE A 86 -16.16 17.70 -3.87
CA PHE A 86 -17.44 17.93 -3.22
C PHE A 86 -17.50 19.33 -2.60
N LYS A 87 -16.47 19.76 -1.84
CA LYS A 87 -16.40 21.11 -1.23
C LYS A 87 -16.39 22.23 -2.26
N SER A 88 -15.73 22.03 -3.39
CA SER A 88 -15.62 23.04 -4.46
C SER A 88 -16.85 23.10 -5.38
N GLY A 89 -17.82 22.20 -5.22
CA GLY A 89 -19.00 22.11 -6.10
C GLY A 89 -18.71 21.55 -7.50
N LEU A 90 -17.47 21.13 -7.77
CA LEU A 90 -17.08 20.49 -9.04
C LEU A 90 -17.82 19.17 -9.27
N SER A 91 -18.16 18.46 -8.19
CA SER A 91 -18.93 17.21 -8.24
C SER A 91 -20.21 17.34 -9.07
N LYS A 92 -21.00 18.41 -8.87
CA LYS A 92 -22.25 18.65 -9.62
C LYS A 92 -22.01 18.84 -11.11
N GLN A 93 -20.98 19.61 -11.48
CA GLN A 93 -20.63 19.85 -12.88
C GLN A 93 -20.17 18.58 -13.60
N ILE A 94 -19.43 17.73 -12.89
CA ILE A 94 -18.94 16.46 -13.42
C ILE A 94 -20.08 15.45 -13.58
N ILE A 95 -20.99 15.39 -12.60
CA ILE A 95 -22.17 14.53 -12.65
C ILE A 95 -23.10 14.94 -13.79
N LEU A 96 -23.28 16.23 -14.06
CA LEU A 96 -24.09 16.71 -15.21
C LEU A 96 -23.55 16.22 -16.57
N ARG A 97 -22.23 16.09 -16.70
CA ARG A 97 -21.57 15.63 -17.94
C ARG A 97 -21.35 14.11 -17.97
N SER A 98 -21.69 13.42 -16.89
CA SER A 98 -21.46 11.98 -16.72
C SER A 98 -22.65 11.33 -16.03
N SER A 99 -22.45 10.17 -15.40
CA SER A 99 -23.43 9.59 -14.50
C SER A 99 -22.87 9.53 -13.09
N GLN A 100 -23.76 9.72 -12.11
CA GLN A 100 -23.43 9.63 -10.68
C GLN A 100 -22.76 8.30 -10.33
N LYS A 101 -23.30 7.18 -10.87
CA LYS A 101 -22.73 5.84 -10.66
C LYS A 101 -21.29 5.75 -11.16
N ASN A 102 -21.02 6.27 -12.37
CA ASN A 102 -19.68 6.24 -12.95
C ASN A 102 -18.71 7.15 -12.20
N TYR A 103 -19.18 8.29 -11.69
CA TYR A 103 -18.37 9.20 -10.87
C TYR A 103 -17.87 8.49 -9.61
N ILE A 104 -18.78 7.94 -8.81
CA ILE A 104 -18.44 7.27 -7.55
C ILE A 104 -17.53 6.06 -7.79
N LEU A 105 -17.87 5.22 -8.77
CA LEU A 105 -17.05 4.04 -9.10
C LEU A 105 -15.64 4.43 -9.55
N THR A 106 -15.52 5.51 -10.34
CA THR A 106 -14.22 6.03 -10.78
C THR A 106 -13.37 6.47 -9.60
N HIS A 107 -13.94 7.16 -8.61
CA HIS A 107 -13.20 7.56 -7.41
C HIS A 107 -12.75 6.36 -6.58
N ALA A 108 -13.59 5.35 -6.39
CA ALA A 108 -13.20 4.14 -5.65
C ALA A 108 -12.06 3.39 -6.34
N VAL A 109 -12.21 3.11 -7.65
CA VAL A 109 -11.24 2.33 -8.43
C VAL A 109 -9.93 3.09 -8.62
N LEU A 110 -9.99 4.38 -8.94
CA LEU A 110 -8.76 5.18 -9.11
C LEU A 110 -8.03 5.40 -7.79
N ASN A 111 -8.74 5.48 -6.66
CA ASN A 111 -8.09 5.56 -5.35
C ASN A 111 -7.32 4.29 -5.04
N PHE A 112 -7.95 3.12 -5.23
CA PHE A 112 -7.29 1.82 -5.07
C PHE A 112 -6.05 1.71 -5.98
N LEU A 113 -6.22 1.96 -7.28
CA LEU A 113 -5.13 1.86 -8.26
C LEU A 113 -4.01 2.87 -8.00
N CYS A 114 -4.34 4.11 -7.66
CA CYS A 114 -3.34 5.13 -7.38
C CYS A 114 -2.51 4.76 -6.16
N THR A 115 -3.13 4.35 -5.06
CA THR A 115 -2.40 3.95 -3.85
C THR A 115 -1.55 2.70 -4.11
N PHE A 116 -2.08 1.73 -4.86
CA PHE A 116 -1.33 0.56 -5.30
C PHE A 116 -0.07 0.95 -6.07
N PHE A 117 -0.19 1.75 -7.14
CA PHE A 117 0.96 2.13 -7.95
C PHE A 117 1.96 3.01 -7.19
N VAL A 118 1.49 3.94 -6.37
CA VAL A 118 2.35 4.86 -5.61
C VAL A 118 3.22 4.08 -4.61
N SER A 119 2.61 3.16 -3.85
CA SER A 119 3.34 2.34 -2.89
C SER A 119 4.25 1.32 -3.59
N PHE A 120 3.76 0.65 -4.64
CA PHE A 120 4.52 -0.38 -5.36
C PHE A 120 5.76 0.23 -6.02
N LEU A 121 5.58 1.31 -6.78
CA LEU A 121 6.71 2.00 -7.42
C LEU A 121 7.65 2.62 -6.39
N GLY A 122 7.14 3.21 -5.30
CA GLY A 122 7.98 3.81 -4.27
C GLY A 122 8.91 2.79 -3.61
N ILE A 123 8.38 1.62 -3.25
CA ILE A 123 9.15 0.54 -2.62
C ILE A 123 10.12 -0.09 -3.61
N VAL A 124 9.66 -0.46 -4.81
CA VAL A 124 10.50 -1.12 -5.81
C VAL A 124 11.63 -0.20 -6.29
N LEU A 125 11.37 1.10 -6.49
CA LEU A 125 12.42 2.06 -6.86
C LEU A 125 13.45 2.24 -5.75
N CYS A 126 13.03 2.23 -4.47
CA CYS A 126 13.95 2.30 -3.34
C CYS A 126 14.89 1.09 -3.31
N VAL A 127 14.33 -0.12 -3.39
CA VAL A 127 15.11 -1.36 -3.39
C VAL A 127 16.01 -1.45 -4.63
N LEU A 128 15.51 -1.05 -5.80
CA LEU A 128 16.31 -0.99 -7.03
C LEU A 128 17.48 -0.03 -6.89
N ALA A 129 17.25 1.17 -6.37
CA ALA A 129 18.32 2.14 -6.14
C ALA A 129 19.41 1.58 -5.21
N LEU A 130 19.02 0.90 -4.12
CA LEU A 130 19.98 0.24 -3.23
C LEU A 130 20.73 -0.92 -3.91
N SER A 131 20.03 -1.72 -4.72
CA SER A 131 20.63 -2.86 -5.43
C SER A 131 21.68 -2.47 -6.48
N LEU A 132 21.66 -1.21 -6.96
CA LEU A 132 22.69 -0.70 -7.87
C LEU A 132 24.03 -0.43 -7.15
N PHE A 133 24.00 -0.22 -5.83
CA PHE A 133 25.18 0.09 -5.03
C PHE A 133 25.61 -1.06 -4.11
N PHE A 134 24.68 -1.95 -3.76
CA PHE A 134 24.86 -3.00 -2.76
C PHE A 134 24.39 -4.38 -3.27
N PRO A 135 24.96 -5.48 -2.76
CA PRO A 135 24.52 -6.82 -3.12
C PRO A 135 23.06 -7.07 -2.68
N LEU A 136 22.34 -7.87 -3.48
CA LEU A 136 20.94 -8.20 -3.22
C LEU A 136 20.79 -9.24 -2.10
N ILE A 137 21.67 -10.25 -2.11
CA ILE A 137 21.82 -11.25 -1.04
C ILE A 137 23.16 -11.02 -0.34
N GLY A 138 23.13 -10.98 0.99
CA GLY A 138 24.31 -10.89 1.83
C GLY A 138 24.81 -12.26 2.28
N SER A 139 25.96 -12.29 2.95
CA SER A 139 26.52 -13.51 3.54
C SER A 139 25.79 -14.01 4.79
N LEU A 140 24.87 -13.20 5.35
CA LEU A 140 23.99 -13.57 6.46
C LEU A 140 22.82 -14.41 5.92
N HIS A 141 23.09 -15.68 5.60
CA HIS A 141 22.03 -16.59 5.15
C HIS A 141 21.24 -17.10 6.35
N ASN A 142 20.24 -16.33 6.81
CA ASN A 142 19.23 -16.89 7.70
C ASN A 142 18.31 -17.78 6.86
N GLU A 143 18.23 -19.08 7.19
CA GLU A 143 17.26 -19.96 6.55
C GLU A 143 15.84 -19.52 6.94
N TYR A 144 15.18 -18.74 6.08
CA TYR A 144 13.80 -18.34 6.33
C TYR A 144 12.89 -19.53 6.04
N SER A 145 12.19 -20.00 7.09
CA SER A 145 11.32 -21.16 7.03
C SER A 145 9.96 -20.90 6.37
N ASP A 146 9.59 -19.63 6.20
CA ASP A 146 8.30 -19.21 5.62
C ASP A 146 8.17 -19.52 4.13
N THR A 147 6.93 -19.69 3.67
CA THR A 147 6.58 -20.05 2.28
C THR A 147 7.26 -19.13 1.26
N PHE A 148 7.30 -17.82 1.53
CA PHE A 148 8.00 -16.84 0.70
C PHE A 148 9.46 -16.63 1.11
N GLY A 149 9.83 -16.93 2.35
CA GLY A 149 11.21 -16.89 2.84
C GLY A 149 12.14 -17.84 2.08
N ARG A 150 11.61 -19.00 1.65
CA ARG A 150 12.33 -19.95 0.79
C ARG A 150 12.81 -19.36 -0.54
N LEU A 151 12.17 -18.30 -1.05
CA LEU A 151 12.61 -17.60 -2.26
C LEU A 151 13.85 -16.72 -2.01
N LEU A 152 14.12 -16.35 -0.76
CA LEU A 152 15.33 -15.62 -0.40
C LEU A 152 16.56 -16.53 -0.34
N ASN A 153 16.36 -17.85 -0.22
CA ASN A 153 17.45 -18.82 -0.08
C ASN A 153 18.26 -19.04 -1.38
N ASN A 154 17.84 -18.46 -2.51
CA ASN A 154 18.53 -18.59 -3.80
C ASN A 154 18.67 -17.23 -4.49
N GLU A 155 19.87 -16.92 -4.99
CA GLU A 155 20.22 -15.64 -5.64
C GLU A 155 19.30 -15.30 -6.82
N ASN A 156 18.92 -16.30 -7.60
CA ASN A 156 18.04 -16.10 -8.75
C ASN A 156 16.58 -15.82 -8.38
N THR A 157 16.16 -16.08 -7.13
CA THR A 157 14.76 -15.93 -6.67
C THR A 157 14.53 -14.74 -5.73
N ALA A 158 15.58 -13.98 -5.39
CA ALA A 158 15.47 -12.80 -4.53
C ALA A 158 14.65 -11.64 -5.15
N TRP A 159 14.76 -11.42 -6.46
CA TRP A 159 13.93 -10.42 -7.15
C TRP A 159 12.43 -10.76 -7.13
N PRO A 160 12.01 -11.99 -7.51
CA PRO A 160 10.63 -12.45 -7.33
C PRO A 160 10.10 -12.27 -5.89
N PHE A 161 10.93 -12.52 -4.87
CA PHE A 161 10.54 -12.31 -3.48
C PHE A 161 10.17 -10.84 -3.18
N ILE A 162 11.04 -9.90 -3.54
CA ILE A 162 10.81 -8.46 -3.35
C ILE A 162 9.55 -8.01 -4.09
N LEU A 163 9.37 -8.45 -5.34
CA LEU A 163 8.22 -8.08 -6.16
C LEU A 163 6.91 -8.63 -5.59
N LEU A 164 6.89 -9.88 -5.11
CA LEU A 164 5.69 -10.47 -4.51
C LEU A 164 5.33 -9.80 -3.18
N LYS A 165 6.29 -9.62 -2.28
CA LYS A 165 6.04 -8.95 -0.98
C LYS A 165 5.58 -7.51 -1.17
N SER A 166 6.23 -6.74 -2.04
CA SER A 166 5.80 -5.37 -2.36
C SER A 166 4.41 -5.34 -2.99
N LEU A 167 4.08 -6.30 -3.87
CA LEU A 167 2.75 -6.42 -4.45
C LEU A 167 1.67 -6.68 -3.39
N PHE A 168 1.86 -7.66 -2.51
CA PHE A 168 0.90 -7.97 -1.45
C PHE A 168 0.67 -6.77 -0.53
N PHE A 169 1.76 -6.11 -0.14
CA PHE A 169 1.68 -4.92 0.69
C PHE A 169 0.94 -3.78 -0.03
N SER A 170 1.26 -3.51 -1.29
CA SER A 170 0.57 -2.47 -2.08
C SER A 170 -0.92 -2.75 -2.30
N VAL A 171 -1.32 -4.00 -2.49
CA VAL A 171 -2.73 -4.39 -2.58
C VAL A 171 -3.44 -4.14 -1.25
N SER A 172 -2.79 -4.48 -0.13
CA SER A 172 -3.32 -4.19 1.21
C SER A 172 -3.53 -2.69 1.40
N LEU A 173 -2.52 -1.86 1.09
CA LEU A 173 -2.62 -0.40 1.18
C LEU A 173 -3.73 0.17 0.30
N GLY A 174 -3.90 -0.37 -0.92
CA GLY A 174 -5.00 -0.02 -1.81
C GLY A 174 -6.37 -0.31 -1.18
N ALA A 175 -6.54 -1.46 -0.52
CA ALA A 175 -7.78 -1.79 0.17
C ALA A 175 -8.06 -0.80 1.32
N TRP A 176 -7.04 -0.46 2.11
CA TRP A 176 -7.17 0.49 3.21
C TRP A 176 -7.48 1.91 2.72
N SER A 177 -6.92 2.35 1.59
CA SER A 177 -7.19 3.71 1.06
C SER A 177 -8.65 3.91 0.70
N VAL A 178 -9.35 2.86 0.23
CA VAL A 178 -10.78 2.91 -0.09
C VAL A 178 -11.63 3.17 1.16
N SER A 179 -11.20 2.71 2.35
CA SER A 179 -11.88 3.07 3.61
C SER A 179 -11.78 4.57 3.91
N GLY A 180 -10.65 5.21 3.57
CA GLY A 180 -10.48 6.66 3.62
C GLY A 180 -11.44 7.39 2.69
N ALA A 181 -11.59 6.91 1.46
CA ALA A 181 -12.58 7.44 0.53
C ALA A 181 -14.02 7.27 1.06
N ALA A 182 -14.35 6.15 1.71
CA ALA A 182 -15.65 5.92 2.34
C ALA A 182 -15.98 6.97 3.41
N ILE A 183 -15.05 7.23 4.32
CA ILE A 183 -15.23 8.25 5.37
C ILE A 183 -15.22 9.67 4.79
N SER A 184 -14.45 9.90 3.72
CA SER A 184 -14.46 11.17 2.97
C SER A 184 -15.88 11.55 2.49
N ALA A 185 -16.72 10.55 2.19
CA ALA A 185 -18.12 10.77 1.83
C ALA A 185 -19.03 11.06 3.03
N LEU A 186 -18.68 10.60 4.23
CA LEU A 186 -19.43 10.83 5.47
C LEU A 186 -19.07 12.16 6.13
N PHE A 187 -17.77 12.47 6.19
CA PHE A 187 -17.23 13.72 6.68
C PHE A 187 -16.37 14.31 5.57
N PRO A 188 -16.86 15.36 4.87
CA PRO A 188 -16.15 15.92 3.74
C PRO A 188 -15.01 16.76 4.28
N ASP A 189 -13.93 16.11 4.71
CA ASP A 189 -12.70 16.76 5.13
C ASP A 189 -11.48 16.03 4.55
N PRO A 190 -10.58 16.74 3.82
CA PRO A 190 -9.39 16.14 3.24
C PRO A 190 -8.46 15.47 4.26
N PHE A 191 -8.30 16.05 5.46
CA PHE A 191 -7.39 15.51 6.47
C PHE A 191 -7.94 14.21 7.06
N ILE A 192 -9.24 14.18 7.36
CA ILE A 192 -9.91 12.97 7.85
C ILE A 192 -9.83 11.85 6.81
N ALA A 193 -10.01 12.17 5.52
CA ALA A 193 -9.93 11.20 4.45
C ALA A 193 -8.55 10.51 4.35
N VAL A 194 -7.46 11.25 4.57
CA VAL A 194 -6.08 10.72 4.48
C VAL A 194 -5.68 9.97 5.75
N CYS A 195 -6.14 10.39 6.93
CA CYS A 195 -5.82 9.74 8.21
C CYS A 195 -6.70 8.51 8.50
N THR A 196 -7.89 8.43 7.92
CA THR A 196 -8.83 7.32 8.14
C THR A 196 -8.24 5.93 7.80
N PRO A 197 -7.59 5.72 6.63
CA PRO A 197 -7.00 4.43 6.27
C PRO A 197 -6.08 3.89 7.36
N LEU A 198 -5.29 4.77 7.98
CA LEU A 198 -4.40 4.45 9.09
C LEU A 198 -5.18 3.89 10.29
N ILE A 199 -6.17 4.65 10.76
CA ILE A 199 -6.98 4.29 11.94
C ILE A 199 -7.74 2.98 11.68
N MET A 200 -8.37 2.86 10.51
CA MET A 200 -9.13 1.67 10.15
C MET A 200 -8.24 0.43 10.02
N SER A 201 -7.07 0.57 9.39
CA SER A 201 -6.11 -0.54 9.30
C SER A 201 -5.66 -1.00 10.68
N TYR A 202 -5.36 -0.08 11.61
CA TYR A 202 -4.93 -0.43 12.95
C TYR A 202 -6.01 -1.14 13.77
N ILE A 203 -7.24 -0.61 13.77
CA ILE A 203 -8.35 -1.19 14.53
C ILE A 203 -8.71 -2.58 14.00
N ILE A 204 -8.87 -2.72 12.68
CA ILE A 204 -9.32 -3.99 12.10
C ILE A 204 -8.20 -5.05 12.19
N GLU A 205 -6.94 -4.69 11.94
CA GLU A 205 -5.82 -5.63 12.14
C GLU A 205 -5.75 -6.12 13.60
N LEU A 206 -5.92 -5.23 14.58
CA LEU A 206 -5.94 -5.62 16.00
C LEU A 206 -7.09 -6.56 16.32
N VAL A 207 -8.29 -6.30 15.78
CA VAL A 207 -9.44 -7.20 15.94
C VAL A 207 -9.17 -8.56 15.27
N THR A 208 -8.52 -8.60 14.11
CA THR A 208 -8.22 -9.87 13.42
C THR A 208 -7.12 -10.68 14.06
N ILE A 209 -6.20 -10.05 14.80
CA ILE A 209 -5.18 -10.77 15.58
C ILE A 209 -5.84 -11.53 16.75
N GLU A 210 -6.82 -10.90 17.40
CA GLU A 210 -7.53 -11.50 18.55
C GLU A 210 -8.65 -12.48 18.13
N ALA A 211 -9.16 -12.38 16.91
CA ALA A 211 -10.27 -13.17 16.42
C ALA A 211 -9.80 -14.44 15.68
N GLU A 212 -9.83 -15.59 16.34
CA GLU A 212 -9.42 -16.89 15.76
C GLU A 212 -10.21 -17.32 14.50
N PHE A 213 -11.37 -16.72 14.24
CA PHE A 213 -12.21 -17.06 13.08
C PHE A 213 -11.92 -16.22 11.82
N LEU A 214 -11.11 -15.17 11.93
CA LEU A 214 -10.73 -14.32 10.80
C LEU A 214 -9.26 -14.54 10.42
N PRO A 215 -8.92 -14.41 9.13
CA PRO A 215 -7.52 -14.41 8.72
C PRO A 215 -6.81 -13.19 9.30
N ASP A 216 -5.64 -13.41 9.91
CA ASP A 216 -4.85 -12.34 10.51
C ASP A 216 -4.29 -11.39 9.43
N LEU A 217 -4.98 -10.27 9.25
CA LEU A 217 -4.64 -9.28 8.22
C LEU A 217 -3.24 -8.69 8.41
N TRP A 218 -2.70 -8.70 9.63
CA TRP A 218 -1.34 -8.23 9.91
C TRP A 218 -0.29 -9.16 9.30
N ASN A 219 -0.49 -10.47 9.45
CA ASN A 219 0.39 -11.50 8.90
C ASN A 219 0.24 -11.60 7.38
N LEU A 220 -0.99 -11.59 6.86
CA LEU A 220 -1.23 -11.67 5.42
C LEU A 220 -0.64 -10.48 4.66
N SER A 221 -0.73 -9.26 5.22
CA SER A 221 -0.14 -8.06 4.58
C SER A 221 1.39 -8.05 4.55
N ARG A 222 2.05 -8.91 5.36
CA ARG A 222 3.50 -9.15 5.32
C ARG A 222 3.88 -10.32 4.39
N GLY A 223 2.89 -11.06 3.91
CA GLY A 223 3.11 -12.31 3.18
C GLY A 223 3.50 -13.47 4.08
N TYR A 224 3.16 -13.46 5.36
CA TYR A 224 3.30 -14.64 6.21
C TYR A 224 2.05 -15.51 6.10
N VAL A 225 2.22 -16.70 5.53
CA VAL A 225 1.19 -17.73 5.38
C VAL A 225 1.82 -19.07 5.75
N SER A 226 1.07 -19.95 6.41
CA SER A 226 1.58 -21.25 6.84
C SER A 226 2.15 -22.08 5.68
N THR A 227 3.17 -22.88 5.97
CA THR A 227 4.05 -23.56 5.01
C THR A 227 3.41 -24.71 4.22
N ALA A 228 2.14 -25.02 4.47
CA ALA A 228 1.46 -26.19 3.92
C ALA A 228 1.05 -26.02 2.45
N ASP A 229 0.72 -24.79 2.04
CA ASP A 229 0.21 -24.50 0.69
C ASP A 229 1.31 -23.80 -0.13
N GLY A 230 1.60 -24.30 -1.32
CA GLY A 230 2.66 -23.74 -2.17
C GLY A 230 2.49 -22.24 -2.48
N ILE A 231 3.58 -21.58 -2.86
CA ILE A 231 3.69 -20.11 -3.11
C ILE A 231 2.50 -19.55 -3.91
N PHE A 232 2.05 -20.27 -4.94
CA PHE A 232 0.93 -19.85 -5.77
C PHE A 232 -0.39 -19.74 -4.99
N PHE A 233 -0.74 -20.74 -4.17
CA PHE A 233 -1.99 -20.75 -3.41
C PHE A 233 -1.98 -19.68 -2.32
N SER A 234 -0.87 -19.54 -1.58
CA SER A 234 -0.72 -18.48 -0.59
C SER A 234 -0.82 -17.07 -1.21
N SER A 235 -0.25 -16.88 -2.41
CA SER A 235 -0.37 -15.59 -3.11
C SER A 235 -1.81 -15.25 -3.49
N LEU A 236 -2.58 -16.26 -3.91
CA LEU A 236 -3.97 -16.09 -4.32
C LEU A 236 -4.87 -15.77 -3.11
N GLU A 237 -4.62 -16.42 -1.97
CA GLU A 237 -5.33 -16.16 -0.71
C GLU A 237 -5.17 -14.70 -0.27
N ILE A 238 -3.92 -14.21 -0.19
CA ILE A 238 -3.63 -12.83 0.22
C ILE A 238 -4.35 -11.83 -0.69
N LEU A 239 -4.26 -12.04 -2.01
CA LEU A 239 -4.91 -11.16 -2.98
C LEU A 239 -6.43 -11.18 -2.84
N LEU A 240 -7.02 -12.37 -2.67
CA LEU A 240 -8.47 -12.52 -2.52
C LEU A 240 -8.97 -11.79 -1.28
N VAL A 241 -8.32 -11.98 -0.12
CA VAL A 241 -8.73 -11.34 1.15
C VAL A 241 -8.73 -9.81 1.03
N PHE A 242 -7.66 -9.21 0.51
CA PHE A 242 -7.60 -7.75 0.38
C PHE A 242 -8.50 -7.20 -0.73
N LEU A 243 -8.74 -7.95 -1.82
CA LEU A 243 -9.71 -7.54 -2.84
C LEU A 243 -11.15 -7.58 -2.31
N VAL A 244 -11.50 -8.59 -1.51
CA VAL A 244 -12.81 -8.65 -0.83
C VAL A 244 -12.95 -7.46 0.13
N LEU A 245 -11.91 -7.15 0.91
CA LEU A 245 -11.90 -5.99 1.80
C LEU A 245 -12.08 -4.67 1.03
N ALA A 246 -11.35 -4.49 -0.09
CA ALA A 246 -11.49 -3.34 -0.97
C ALA A 246 -12.91 -3.23 -1.56
N PHE A 247 -13.52 -4.37 -1.92
CA PHE A 247 -14.89 -4.43 -2.41
C PHE A 247 -15.90 -4.02 -1.32
N LEU A 248 -15.74 -4.52 -0.09
CA LEU A 248 -16.59 -4.13 1.04
C LEU A 248 -16.52 -2.63 1.32
N PHE A 249 -15.32 -2.05 1.41
CA PHE A 249 -15.18 -0.61 1.57
C PHE A 249 -15.67 0.19 0.36
N GLY A 250 -15.48 -0.33 -0.85
CA GLY A 250 -15.96 0.29 -2.09
C GLY A 250 -17.48 0.33 -2.16
N THR A 251 -18.17 -0.73 -1.73
CA THR A 251 -19.64 -0.75 -1.64
C THR A 251 -20.14 0.20 -0.55
N ALA A 252 -19.49 0.24 0.62
CA ALA A 252 -19.82 1.21 1.66
C ALA A 252 -19.67 2.66 1.16
N PHE A 253 -18.55 2.99 0.51
CA PHE A 253 -18.36 4.29 -0.14
C PHE A 253 -19.44 4.56 -1.18
N TYR A 254 -19.83 3.56 -1.98
CA TYR A 254 -20.86 3.72 -3.00
C TYR A 254 -22.20 4.16 -2.43
N TYR A 255 -22.70 3.47 -1.39
CA TYR A 255 -23.98 3.80 -0.79
C TYR A 255 -23.96 5.15 -0.07
N ILE A 256 -22.89 5.46 0.67
CA ILE A 256 -22.75 6.73 1.41
C ILE A 256 -22.63 7.90 0.43
N ALA A 257 -21.76 7.80 -0.57
CA ALA A 257 -21.55 8.86 -1.55
C ALA A 257 -22.79 9.10 -2.41
N LYS A 258 -23.52 8.04 -2.77
CA LYS A 258 -24.77 8.17 -3.54
C LYS A 258 -25.81 8.97 -2.76
N ARG A 259 -26.09 8.58 -1.51
CA ARG A 259 -27.07 9.27 -0.66
C ARG A 259 -26.76 10.77 -0.56
N ARG A 260 -25.49 11.12 -0.39
CA ARG A 260 -25.05 12.52 -0.22
C ARG A 260 -25.08 13.35 -1.50
N LEU A 261 -24.92 12.72 -2.66
CA LEU A 261 -25.02 13.40 -3.94
C LEU A 261 -26.47 13.62 -4.39
N ASP A 262 -27.41 12.90 -3.79
CA ASP A 262 -28.85 13.05 -4.02
C ASP A 262 -29.48 14.15 -3.11
N GLU A 263 -28.75 14.59 -2.06
CA GLU A 263 -29.09 15.73 -1.18
C GLU A 263 -28.76 17.10 -1.81
#